data_AF-A0A849H1K3-F1
#
_entry.id   AF-A0A849H1K3-F1
#
_cell.length_a   1.000
_cell.length_b   1.000
_cell.length_c   1.000
_cell.angle_alpha   90.00
_cell.angle_beta   90.00
_cell.angle_gamma   90.00
#
_symmetry.space_group_name_H-M   'P 1'
#
loop_
_entity.id
_entity.type
_entity.pdbx_description
1 polymer ?
#
loop_
_entity_poly.entity_id
_entity_poly.type
_entity_poly.pdbx_seq_one_letter_code
_entity_poly.pdbx_strand_id
1 'polypeptide(L)'
;GPVLDDFRAQLDGDLAEFRDLELPSAISECVTLSTFHGCPADQIEAIATYLMEELGLQVILKLNPTLLGFDEVRHLLHDRLGYRHLRLRKEAFEADLEYADGLHILRSLQEKAGKLGKAVGAKFTNTLVVENDPEIFPSQPDPYMYLSGPPLHVISMTLMQRFREDLGFEMPVSFSAGIDAKNFPAAVACGMVPVTTCTDLLRQGGFGRLPAYLRALGRDMEAHGVSSREAYVLVAGGNGVAAMEEALKSVPEGMAAWRDHGARLLSAAREDPDTLPAAIREVAGVAGLDPDLVTLSATRIAGRLNGRDIVDALPADERYHWARNSRPLRTVDSDLALYDCLNCDLCVSACPNDAIFVYFPDPVSHETEILPGGPGGPTETAVGSGFLIETDHQLAVYDGACNECSNCEVYCPEIGAPFREKERVFSTKAHFSASEADGFFRDGQRLLARIGRQEHEMEIDAEENVARLSRAGRVLELRWESLAVLGWGPVKTEAEPVPPPEGVEKDGAFSLDTAVLWRMKTVWESIYESNRPNPVNPKGP
;
A
#
# COMPACT_ATOMS: atom_id res chain seq x y z
N GLY A 1 0.36 26.50 -12.49
CA GLY A 1 1.03 25.94 -13.69
C GLY A 1 -0.06 25.26 -14.49
N PRO A 2 -0.08 25.34 -15.84
CA PRO A 2 -1.30 25.20 -16.62
C PRO A 2 -2.13 23.94 -16.31
N VAL A 3 -1.51 22.77 -16.19
CA VAL A 3 -2.20 21.51 -15.82
C VAL A 3 -2.85 21.56 -14.43
N LEU A 4 -2.16 22.15 -13.45
CA LEU A 4 -2.68 22.31 -12.09
C LEU A 4 -3.80 23.35 -12.03
N ASP A 5 -3.70 24.40 -12.84
CA ASP A 5 -4.73 25.43 -12.92
C ASP A 5 -6.01 24.88 -13.58
N ASP A 6 -5.87 23.98 -14.56
CA ASP A 6 -6.98 23.22 -15.15
C ASP A 6 -7.67 22.29 -14.13
N PHE A 7 -6.90 21.59 -13.28
CA PHE A 7 -7.47 20.77 -12.20
C PHE A 7 -8.13 21.62 -11.11
N ARG A 8 -7.55 22.76 -10.73
CA ARG A 8 -8.17 23.70 -9.79
C ARG A 8 -9.49 24.23 -10.33
N ALA A 9 -9.57 24.54 -11.61
CA ALA A 9 -10.82 24.99 -12.24
C ALA A 9 -11.96 23.97 -12.13
N GLN A 10 -11.63 22.68 -11.95
CA GLN A 10 -12.60 21.59 -11.78
C GLN A 10 -13.09 21.42 -10.32
N LEU A 11 -12.43 22.00 -9.32
CA LEU A 11 -12.87 21.90 -7.92
C LEU A 11 -14.12 22.74 -7.72
N ASP A 12 -15.32 22.18 -7.68
CA ASP A 12 -16.58 22.91 -7.51
C ASP A 12 -17.31 22.54 -6.20
N GLY A 13 -18.50 23.12 -5.99
CA GLY A 13 -19.29 22.90 -4.77
C GLY A 13 -18.50 23.14 -3.49
N ASP A 14 -18.51 22.15 -2.60
CA ASP A 14 -17.82 22.20 -1.30
C ASP A 14 -16.29 22.16 -1.41
N LEU A 15 -15.73 21.89 -2.61
CA LEU A 15 -14.29 21.92 -2.86
C LEU A 15 -13.80 23.24 -3.45
N ALA A 16 -14.71 24.16 -3.80
CA ALA A 16 -14.36 25.42 -4.46
C ALA A 16 -13.43 26.29 -3.60
N GLU A 17 -13.52 26.20 -2.26
CA GLU A 17 -12.64 26.92 -1.34
C GLU A 17 -11.16 26.52 -1.46
N PHE A 18 -10.88 25.34 -2.03
CA PHE A 18 -9.52 24.83 -2.18
C PHE A 18 -8.83 25.28 -3.48
N ARG A 19 -9.54 25.96 -4.40
CA ARG A 19 -8.98 26.45 -5.68
C ARG A 19 -7.78 27.35 -5.50
N ASP A 20 -7.87 28.24 -4.52
CA ASP A 20 -6.91 29.31 -4.28
C ASP A 20 -5.86 28.95 -3.22
N LEU A 21 -5.85 27.70 -2.73
CA LEU A 21 -4.82 27.23 -1.80
C LEU A 21 -3.45 27.37 -2.44
N GLU A 22 -2.56 28.14 -1.81
CA GLU A 22 -1.17 28.20 -2.23
C GLU A 22 -0.54 26.81 -2.08
N LEU A 23 -0.05 26.27 -3.21
CA LEU A 23 0.58 24.97 -3.24
C LEU A 23 2.09 25.16 -3.18
N PRO A 24 2.80 24.53 -2.22
CA PRO A 24 4.25 24.59 -2.16
C PRO A 24 4.87 24.13 -3.48
N SER A 25 5.86 24.86 -3.97
CA SER A 25 6.66 24.43 -5.13
C SER A 25 7.53 23.22 -4.80
N ALA A 26 7.86 23.01 -3.52
CA ALA A 26 8.57 21.84 -3.01
C ALA A 26 7.59 20.87 -2.35
N ILE A 27 7.40 19.69 -2.96
CA ILE A 27 6.52 18.64 -2.44
C ILE A 27 7.12 17.99 -1.17
N SER A 28 8.44 17.79 -1.16
CA SER A 28 9.16 17.28 0.01
C SER A 28 10.63 17.70 -0.03
N GLU A 29 11.17 18.07 1.13
CA GLU A 29 12.59 18.29 1.34
C GLU A 29 13.28 17.04 1.93
N CYS A 30 12.52 15.97 2.17
CA CYS A 30 12.98 14.74 2.79
C CYS A 30 12.64 13.51 1.95
N VAL A 31 13.57 12.56 1.90
CA VAL A 31 13.39 11.27 1.25
C VAL A 31 13.69 10.13 2.22
N THR A 32 12.81 9.13 2.27
CA THR A 32 13.13 7.87 2.95
C THR A 32 13.78 6.92 1.94
N LEU A 33 15.08 6.65 2.11
CA LEU A 33 15.82 5.69 1.31
C LEU A 33 15.69 4.30 1.93
N SER A 34 15.04 3.38 1.23
CA SER A 34 14.95 1.97 1.66
C SER A 34 16.21 1.22 1.31
N THR A 35 16.85 0.59 2.29
CA THR A 35 17.93 -0.36 2.04
C THR A 35 17.32 -1.66 1.55
N PHE A 36 17.58 -2.04 0.29
CA PHE A 36 17.15 -3.35 -0.20
C PHE A 36 17.92 -4.46 0.51
N HIS A 37 17.31 -5.64 0.61
CA HIS A 37 18.02 -6.83 1.06
C HIS A 37 19.22 -7.10 0.14
N GLY A 38 20.39 -7.38 0.72
CA GLY A 38 21.63 -7.60 -0.03
C GLY A 38 22.35 -6.35 -0.54
N CYS A 39 21.89 -5.14 -0.22
CA CYS A 39 22.54 -3.90 -0.69
C CYS A 39 23.85 -3.63 0.09
N PRO A 40 25.02 -3.47 -0.58
CA PRO A 40 26.28 -3.21 0.10
C PRO A 40 26.30 -1.90 0.89
N ALA A 41 27.00 -1.91 2.03
CA ALA A 41 27.13 -0.78 2.95
C ALA A 41 27.64 0.52 2.27
N ASP A 42 28.67 0.40 1.45
CA ASP A 42 29.28 1.52 0.73
C ASP A 42 28.33 2.14 -0.31
N GLN A 43 27.48 1.33 -0.95
CA GLN A 43 26.46 1.80 -1.88
C GLN A 43 25.33 2.54 -1.15
N ILE A 44 24.89 2.04 0.01
CA ILE A 44 23.89 2.72 0.84
C ILE A 44 24.38 4.12 1.22
N GLU A 45 25.63 4.22 1.70
CA GLU A 45 26.22 5.50 2.09
C GLU A 45 26.42 6.43 0.89
N ALA A 46 26.85 5.89 -0.26
CA ALA A 46 27.04 6.68 -1.48
C ALA A 46 25.72 7.27 -2.00
N ILE A 47 24.64 6.47 -2.03
CA ILE A 47 23.32 6.95 -2.46
C ILE A 47 22.81 8.02 -1.49
N ALA A 48 22.90 7.79 -0.18
CA ALA A 48 22.49 8.78 0.82
C ALA A 48 23.29 10.08 0.71
N THR A 49 24.60 9.98 0.47
CA THR A 49 25.48 11.14 0.24
C THR A 49 25.05 11.93 -1.00
N TYR A 50 24.81 11.25 -2.13
CA TYR A 50 24.33 11.87 -3.36
C TYR A 50 23.00 12.62 -3.15
N LEU A 51 22.04 12.01 -2.45
CA LEU A 51 20.75 12.65 -2.15
C LEU A 51 20.91 13.94 -1.33
N MET A 52 21.87 13.98 -0.41
CA MET A 52 22.14 15.18 0.41
C MET A 52 22.95 16.24 -0.33
N GLU A 53 24.04 15.85 -1.01
CA GLU A 53 24.99 16.78 -1.64
C GLU A 53 24.47 17.32 -2.97
N GLU A 54 23.95 16.45 -3.84
CA GLU A 54 23.58 16.82 -5.21
C GLU A 54 22.11 17.24 -5.32
N LEU A 55 21.22 16.59 -4.56
CA LEU A 55 19.78 16.91 -4.57
C LEU A 55 19.34 17.81 -3.41
N GLY A 56 20.21 18.03 -2.41
CA GLY A 56 19.90 18.90 -1.27
C GLY A 56 18.81 18.34 -0.34
N LEU A 57 18.56 17.04 -0.32
CA LEU A 57 17.49 16.42 0.46
C LEU A 57 17.95 16.05 1.87
N GLN A 58 17.02 16.03 2.82
CA GLN A 58 17.17 15.33 4.10
C GLN A 58 16.91 13.84 3.88
N VAL A 59 17.68 12.95 4.52
CA VAL A 59 17.60 11.50 4.23
C VAL A 59 17.21 10.70 5.46
N ILE A 60 16.17 9.87 5.36
CA ILE A 60 15.84 8.86 6.36
C ILE A 60 16.22 7.49 5.81
N LEU A 61 17.19 6.81 6.43
CA LEU A 61 17.53 5.43 6.06
C LEU A 61 16.53 4.46 6.66
N LYS A 62 15.77 3.74 5.82
CA LYS A 62 14.88 2.67 6.28
C LYS A 62 15.62 1.34 6.28
N LEU A 63 15.81 0.82 7.49
CA LEU A 63 16.65 -0.32 7.81
C LEU A 63 15.88 -1.64 7.83
N ASN A 64 16.59 -2.76 7.67
CA ASN A 64 16.02 -4.10 7.73
C ASN A 64 16.03 -4.67 9.15
N PRO A 65 15.05 -5.52 9.52
CA PRO A 65 14.99 -6.15 10.84
C PRO A 65 16.10 -7.20 11.07
N THR A 66 16.76 -7.65 10.00
CA THR A 66 17.91 -8.56 10.02
C THR A 66 19.08 -8.03 10.85
N LEU A 67 19.22 -6.70 10.97
CA LEU A 67 20.20 -6.03 11.83
C LEU A 67 20.14 -6.43 13.31
N LEU A 68 19.02 -6.97 13.80
CA LEU A 68 18.94 -7.49 15.17
C LEU A 68 19.80 -8.75 15.36
N GLY A 69 20.09 -9.46 14.27
CA GLY A 69 20.84 -10.72 14.24
C GLY A 69 19.93 -11.94 14.21
N PHE A 70 20.40 -13.00 13.53
CA PHE A 70 19.63 -14.22 13.32
C PHE A 70 19.17 -14.88 14.63
N ASP A 71 20.08 -15.04 15.59
CA ASP A 71 19.77 -15.75 16.84
C ASP A 71 18.75 -15.02 17.69
N GLU A 72 18.84 -13.69 17.78
CA GLU A 72 17.90 -12.89 18.57
C GLU A 72 16.52 -12.82 17.89
N VAL A 73 16.47 -12.64 16.56
CA VAL A 73 15.21 -12.71 15.81
C VAL A 73 14.55 -14.09 15.97
N ARG A 74 15.33 -15.17 15.86
CA ARG A 74 14.83 -16.53 16.07
C ARG A 74 14.30 -16.71 17.49
N HIS A 75 15.04 -16.25 18.51
CA HIS A 75 14.61 -16.34 19.90
C HIS A 75 13.28 -15.63 20.13
N LEU A 76 13.16 -14.37 19.69
CA LEU A 76 11.91 -13.61 19.82
C LEU A 76 10.77 -14.28 19.03
N LEU A 77 10.98 -14.59 17.76
CA LEU A 77 9.93 -15.10 16.87
C LEU A 77 9.43 -16.49 17.28
N HIS A 78 10.35 -17.43 17.57
CA HIS A 78 10.02 -18.84 17.80
C HIS A 78 9.81 -19.16 19.28
N ASP A 79 10.71 -18.71 20.14
CA ASP A 79 10.72 -19.12 21.55
C ASP A 79 9.80 -18.24 22.40
N ARG A 80 9.80 -16.92 22.15
CA ARG A 80 8.97 -15.96 22.93
C ARG A 80 7.57 -15.79 22.37
N LEU A 81 7.43 -15.62 21.06
CA LEU A 81 6.14 -15.32 20.41
C LEU A 81 5.43 -16.54 19.81
N GLY A 82 6.13 -17.66 19.62
CA GLY A 82 5.54 -18.95 19.23
C GLY A 82 5.32 -19.17 17.73
N TYR A 83 5.88 -18.34 16.83
CA TYR A 83 5.74 -18.46 15.37
C TYR A 83 6.70 -19.50 14.77
N ARG A 84 6.70 -20.73 15.31
CA ARG A 84 7.64 -21.81 14.93
C ARG A 84 7.46 -22.33 13.50
N HIS A 85 6.33 -22.05 12.86
CA HIS A 85 6.06 -22.42 11.47
C HIS A 85 6.78 -21.52 10.47
N LEU A 86 7.13 -20.27 10.85
CA LEU A 86 7.85 -19.35 9.98
C LEU A 86 9.34 -19.72 9.94
N ARG A 87 9.83 -20.07 8.76
CA ARG A 87 11.20 -20.50 8.54
C ARG A 87 12.09 -19.30 8.21
N LEU A 88 13.11 -19.08 9.02
CA LEU A 88 14.14 -18.05 8.80
C LEU A 88 15.28 -18.64 7.98
N ARG A 89 15.86 -17.84 7.08
CA ARG A 89 17.05 -18.20 6.28
C ARG A 89 18.25 -17.43 6.81
N LYS A 90 19.28 -18.14 7.28
CA LYS A 90 20.45 -17.49 7.88
C LYS A 90 21.24 -16.69 6.83
N GLU A 91 21.27 -17.18 5.60
CA GLU A 91 21.94 -16.55 4.46
C GLU A 91 21.37 -15.16 4.16
N ALA A 92 20.08 -14.92 4.42
CA ALA A 92 19.46 -13.61 4.24
C ALA A 92 19.96 -12.58 5.28
N PHE A 93 20.37 -13.03 6.47
CA PHE A 93 20.98 -12.15 7.47
C PHE A 93 22.43 -11.86 7.11
N GLU A 94 23.17 -12.86 6.66
CA GLU A 94 24.60 -12.75 6.27
C GLU A 94 24.82 -11.92 5.00
N ALA A 95 23.82 -11.86 4.10
CA ALA A 95 23.87 -11.04 2.90
C ALA A 95 23.46 -9.57 3.15
N ASP A 96 22.71 -9.30 4.22
CA ASP A 96 22.18 -7.98 4.53
C ASP A 96 23.24 -7.08 5.21
N LEU A 97 22.89 -5.79 5.36
CA LEU A 97 23.70 -4.86 6.13
C LEU A 97 23.88 -5.36 7.57
N GLU A 98 25.12 -5.44 8.02
CA GLU A 98 25.47 -5.85 9.37
C GLU A 98 25.30 -4.72 10.40
N TYR A 99 25.03 -5.06 11.66
CA TYR A 99 24.70 -4.08 12.71
C TYR A 99 25.79 -3.02 12.90
N ALA A 100 27.05 -3.44 12.96
CA ALA A 100 28.19 -2.54 13.16
C ALA A 100 28.36 -1.56 12.00
N ASP A 101 28.16 -2.04 10.76
CA ASP A 101 28.24 -1.21 9.56
C ASP A 101 27.06 -0.23 9.50
N GLY A 102 25.85 -0.66 9.88
CA GLY A 102 24.69 0.22 10.01
C GLY A 102 24.91 1.38 10.99
N LEU A 103 25.55 1.11 12.15
CA LEU A 103 25.94 2.16 13.08
C LEU A 103 27.00 3.10 12.49
N HIS A 104 27.98 2.54 11.77
CA HIS A 104 29.04 3.32 11.13
C HIS A 104 28.47 4.29 10.08
N ILE A 105 27.64 3.78 9.16
CA ILE A 105 26.99 4.57 8.10
C ILE A 105 26.19 5.71 8.71
N LEU A 106 25.35 5.43 9.71
CA LEU A 106 24.51 6.47 10.32
C LEU A 106 25.34 7.57 10.99
N ARG A 107 26.45 7.23 11.66
CA ARG A 107 27.37 8.22 12.25
C ARG A 107 28.06 9.05 11.16
N SER A 108 28.56 8.40 10.11
CA SER A 108 29.20 9.08 8.97
C SER A 108 28.23 10.06 8.29
N LEU A 109 27.01 9.61 7.99
CA LEU A 109 25.98 10.44 7.38
C LEU A 109 25.53 11.58 8.30
N GLN A 110 25.49 11.38 9.62
CA GLN A 110 25.16 12.44 10.57
C GLN A 110 26.20 13.56 10.55
N GLU A 111 27.49 13.23 10.52
CA GLU A 111 28.56 14.22 10.41
C GLU A 111 28.48 14.98 9.08
N LYS A 112 28.27 14.26 7.97
CA LYS A 112 28.11 14.86 6.63
C LYS A 112 26.89 15.79 6.56
N ALA A 113 25.74 15.32 7.03
CA ALA A 113 24.50 16.09 7.06
C ALA A 113 24.69 17.41 7.84
N GLY A 114 25.36 17.35 8.99
CA GLY A 114 25.69 18.53 9.79
C GLY A 114 26.52 19.57 9.02
N LYS A 115 27.52 19.14 8.24
CA LYS A 115 28.35 20.06 7.40
C LYS A 115 27.55 20.70 6.27
N LEU A 116 26.51 20.04 5.78
CA LEU A 116 25.64 20.51 4.69
C LEU A 116 24.42 21.30 5.16
N GLY A 117 24.21 21.43 6.49
CA GLY A 117 22.96 21.96 7.04
C GLY A 117 21.74 21.10 6.70
N LYS A 118 21.95 19.78 6.52
CA LYS A 118 20.92 18.77 6.26
C LYS A 118 20.71 17.91 7.50
N ALA A 119 19.67 17.07 7.45
CA ALA A 119 19.39 16.10 8.50
C ALA A 119 19.41 14.68 7.93
N VAL A 120 19.81 13.74 8.79
CA VAL A 120 19.67 12.31 8.56
C VAL A 120 18.79 11.72 9.67
N GLY A 121 18.05 10.66 9.36
CA GLY A 121 17.23 9.90 10.30
C GLY A 121 17.29 8.40 10.01
N ALA A 122 16.70 7.60 10.89
CA ALA A 122 16.56 6.16 10.69
C ALA A 122 15.08 5.74 10.76
N LYS A 123 14.68 4.77 9.96
CA LYS A 123 13.33 4.20 9.97
C LYS A 123 13.35 2.70 10.24
N PHE A 124 12.59 2.29 11.25
CA PHE A 124 12.50 0.91 11.72
C PHE A 124 11.11 0.32 11.44
N THR A 125 10.97 -0.70 10.61
CA THR A 125 11.93 -1.29 9.67
C THR A 125 11.23 -1.59 8.35
N ASN A 126 11.96 -2.15 7.40
CA ASN A 126 11.38 -2.97 6.35
C ASN A 126 10.79 -4.27 6.91
N THR A 127 10.26 -5.13 6.03
CA THR A 127 9.75 -6.46 6.36
C THR A 127 10.86 -7.45 6.74
N LEU A 128 10.51 -8.53 7.43
CA LEU A 128 11.43 -9.62 7.74
C LEU A 128 11.30 -10.73 6.69
N VAL A 129 12.40 -11.12 6.07
CA VAL A 129 12.42 -12.21 5.08
C VAL A 129 12.21 -13.55 5.79
N VAL A 130 11.28 -14.35 5.27
CA VAL A 130 11.02 -15.74 5.67
C VAL A 130 10.91 -16.61 4.40
N GLU A 131 11.00 -17.93 4.53
CA GLU A 131 10.76 -18.82 3.38
C GLU A 131 9.32 -18.74 2.90
N ASN A 132 9.12 -18.85 1.58
CA ASN A 132 7.80 -19.02 1.01
C ASN A 132 7.23 -20.42 1.36
N ASP A 133 5.93 -20.48 1.65
CA ASP A 133 5.19 -21.70 1.83
C ASP A 133 4.26 -21.88 0.63
N PRO A 134 4.58 -22.79 -0.31
CA PRO A 134 3.78 -22.97 -1.52
C PRO A 134 2.39 -23.55 -1.25
N GLU A 135 2.14 -24.09 -0.05
CA GLU A 135 0.79 -24.50 0.36
C GLU A 135 -0.11 -23.29 0.66
N ILE A 136 0.48 -22.15 1.07
CA ILE A 136 -0.24 -20.93 1.42
C ILE A 136 -0.28 -19.95 0.24
N PHE A 137 0.84 -19.80 -0.48
CA PHE A 137 0.95 -18.90 -1.63
C PHE A 137 1.44 -19.65 -2.87
N PRO A 138 0.60 -20.53 -3.45
CA PRO A 138 0.99 -21.37 -4.58
C PRO A 138 1.29 -20.56 -5.86
N SER A 139 0.73 -19.35 -5.96
CA SER A 139 0.90 -18.48 -7.11
C SER A 139 2.14 -17.58 -7.05
N GLN A 140 2.90 -17.61 -5.95
CA GLN A 140 4.10 -16.79 -5.76
C GLN A 140 5.36 -17.59 -6.16
N PRO A 141 6.08 -17.19 -7.23
CA PRO A 141 7.27 -17.92 -7.71
C PRO A 141 8.52 -17.65 -6.87
N ASP A 142 8.50 -16.60 -6.04
CA ASP A 142 9.63 -16.24 -5.18
C ASP A 142 9.79 -17.27 -4.04
N PRO A 143 11.02 -17.79 -3.77
CA PRO A 143 11.27 -18.67 -2.63
C PRO A 143 11.20 -17.96 -1.27
N TYR A 144 10.93 -16.65 -1.24
CA TYR A 144 10.83 -15.81 -0.05
C TYR A 144 9.44 -15.20 0.11
N MET A 145 9.10 -14.90 1.37
CA MET A 145 7.99 -14.05 1.76
C MET A 145 8.47 -12.99 2.75
N TYR A 146 7.66 -11.94 2.91
CA TYR A 146 8.00 -10.77 3.71
C TYR A 146 7.02 -10.63 4.88
N LEU A 147 7.46 -11.06 6.06
CA LEU A 147 6.70 -10.97 7.29
C LEU A 147 6.51 -9.51 7.72
N SER A 148 5.26 -9.16 8.01
CA SER A 148 4.85 -7.88 8.59
C SER A 148 3.90 -8.09 9.78
N GLY A 149 3.38 -7.01 10.36
CA GLY A 149 2.35 -7.11 11.40
C GLY A 149 2.88 -7.40 12.81
N PRO A 150 2.09 -8.07 13.67
CA PRO A 150 2.35 -8.19 15.11
C PRO A 150 3.74 -8.70 15.52
N PRO A 151 4.28 -9.82 15.00
CA PRO A 151 5.60 -10.29 15.43
C PRO A 151 6.72 -9.34 15.02
N LEU A 152 6.60 -8.70 13.85
CA LEU A 152 7.57 -7.71 13.39
C LEU A 152 7.61 -6.49 14.32
N HIS A 153 6.49 -6.10 14.92
CA HIS A 153 6.46 -4.99 15.88
C HIS A 153 7.45 -5.20 17.03
N VAL A 154 7.43 -6.38 17.65
CA VAL A 154 8.31 -6.71 18.80
C VAL A 154 9.78 -6.71 18.38
N ILE A 155 10.09 -7.34 17.24
CA ILE A 155 11.45 -7.40 16.69
C ILE A 155 11.97 -5.99 16.39
N SER A 156 11.19 -5.19 15.67
CA SER A 156 11.61 -3.85 15.23
C SER A 156 11.68 -2.85 16.40
N MET A 157 10.81 -2.96 17.41
CA MET A 157 10.90 -2.17 18.64
C MET A 157 12.18 -2.50 19.42
N THR A 158 12.53 -3.79 19.52
CA THR A 158 13.77 -4.26 20.18
C THR A 158 15.00 -3.72 19.45
N LEU A 159 15.04 -3.85 18.12
CA LEU A 159 16.11 -3.31 17.28
C LEU A 159 16.24 -1.79 17.42
N MET A 160 15.12 -1.08 17.31
CA MET A 160 15.07 0.38 17.44
C MET A 160 15.63 0.85 18.79
N GLN A 161 15.24 0.18 19.88
CA GLN A 161 15.74 0.54 21.21
C GLN A 161 17.24 0.30 21.31
N ARG A 162 17.74 -0.84 20.85
CA ARG A 162 19.18 -1.14 20.81
C ARG A 162 19.95 -0.07 20.03
N PHE A 163 19.46 0.34 18.86
CA PHE A 163 20.06 1.41 18.07
C PHE A 163 20.10 2.75 18.83
N ARG A 164 19.05 3.11 19.57
CA ARG A 164 19.03 4.35 20.37
C ARG A 164 20.02 4.32 21.54
N GLU A 165 20.25 3.16 22.14
CA GLU A 165 21.28 2.99 23.16
C GLU A 165 22.70 3.18 22.59
N ASP A 166 22.95 2.69 21.38
CA ASP A 166 24.30 2.69 20.76
C ASP A 166 24.64 3.97 19.96
N LEU A 167 23.65 4.61 19.32
CA LEU A 167 23.83 5.86 18.56
C LEU A 167 23.55 7.12 19.37
N GLY A 168 22.81 7.00 20.47
CA GLY A 168 22.17 8.12 21.12
C GLY A 168 20.84 8.49 20.47
N PHE A 169 20.15 9.43 21.10
CA PHE A 169 18.75 9.77 20.79
C PHE A 169 18.60 11.04 19.95
N GLU A 170 19.71 11.66 19.54
CA GLU A 170 19.70 12.87 18.70
C GLU A 170 19.24 12.59 17.27
N MET A 171 19.43 11.35 16.81
CA MET A 171 18.97 10.88 15.50
C MET A 171 17.43 10.74 15.51
N PRO A 172 16.70 11.46 14.63
CA PRO A 172 15.26 11.25 14.46
C PRO A 172 14.96 9.82 14.03
N VAL A 173 13.91 9.23 14.63
CA VAL A 173 13.47 7.87 14.33
C VAL A 173 12.04 7.88 13.81
N SER A 174 11.84 7.33 12.61
CA SER A 174 10.53 6.95 12.08
C SER A 174 10.27 5.46 12.31
N PHE A 175 9.01 5.05 12.35
CA PHE A 175 8.64 3.66 12.62
C PHE A 175 7.49 3.16 11.73
N SER A 176 7.51 1.88 11.32
CA SER A 176 6.51 1.27 10.42
C SER A 176 6.06 -0.16 10.75
N ALA A 177 6.67 -0.82 11.75
CA ALA A 177 6.48 -2.25 11.96
C ALA A 177 5.24 -2.58 12.81
N GLY A 178 4.20 -3.15 12.20
CA GLY A 178 3.05 -3.70 12.92
C GLY A 178 2.26 -2.68 13.75
N ILE A 179 2.23 -1.41 13.31
CA ILE A 179 1.48 -0.36 14.01
C ILE A 179 -0.02 -0.49 13.73
N ASP A 180 -0.80 -0.55 14.80
CA ASP A 180 -2.26 -0.50 14.84
C ASP A 180 -2.73 0.62 15.79
N ALA A 181 -4.04 0.86 15.86
CA ALA A 181 -4.59 1.88 16.76
C ALA A 181 -4.29 1.63 18.26
N LYS A 182 -3.91 0.41 18.66
CA LYS A 182 -3.67 0.04 20.06
C LYS A 182 -2.24 0.32 20.50
N ASN A 183 -1.25 0.13 19.63
CA ASN A 183 0.16 0.44 19.95
C ASN A 183 0.63 1.79 19.41
N PHE A 184 -0.17 2.48 18.58
CA PHE A 184 0.16 3.81 18.09
C PHE A 184 0.49 4.82 19.22
N PRO A 185 -0.27 4.92 20.33
CA PRO A 185 0.09 5.82 21.43
C PRO A 185 1.46 5.52 22.03
N ALA A 186 1.79 4.23 22.21
CA ALA A 186 3.09 3.80 22.74
C ALA A 186 4.24 4.18 21.78
N ALA A 187 4.06 4.02 20.47
CA ALA A 187 5.06 4.44 19.48
C ALA A 187 5.29 5.97 19.52
N VAL A 188 4.22 6.75 19.68
CA VAL A 188 4.32 8.21 19.87
C VAL A 188 5.02 8.55 21.18
N ALA A 189 4.72 7.86 22.28
CA ALA A 189 5.37 8.04 23.58
C ALA A 189 6.87 7.75 23.52
N CYS A 190 7.30 6.84 22.64
CA CYS A 190 8.71 6.60 22.32
C CYS A 190 9.36 7.74 21.50
N GLY A 191 8.66 8.84 21.21
CA GLY A 191 9.20 9.98 20.44
C GLY A 191 9.46 9.66 18.96
N MET A 192 8.72 8.71 18.38
CA MET A 192 8.86 8.34 16.96
C MET A 192 8.11 9.32 16.06
N VAL A 193 8.76 9.85 15.03
CA VAL A 193 8.16 10.79 14.08
C VAL A 193 8.76 10.60 12.67
N PRO A 194 7.94 10.39 11.63
CA PRO A 194 6.53 9.96 11.70
C PRO A 194 6.40 8.48 12.09
N VAL A 195 5.25 8.12 12.67
CA VAL A 195 4.81 6.72 12.79
C VAL A 195 3.91 6.39 11.58
N THR A 196 4.21 5.31 10.89
CA THR A 196 3.51 4.88 9.66
C THR A 196 2.94 3.48 9.83
N THR A 197 1.91 3.13 9.06
CA THR A 197 1.26 1.81 9.12
C THR A 197 0.96 1.29 7.71
N CYS A 198 0.91 -0.03 7.56
CA CYS A 198 0.62 -0.71 6.30
C CYS A 198 -0.29 -1.92 6.55
N THR A 199 0.17 -2.92 7.31
CA THR A 199 -0.58 -4.17 7.56
C THR A 199 -1.99 -3.93 8.09
N ASP A 200 -2.20 -2.92 8.94
CA ASP A 200 -3.55 -2.64 9.44
C ASP A 200 -4.45 -2.04 8.36
N LEU A 201 -3.91 -1.22 7.44
CA LEU A 201 -4.66 -0.67 6.31
C LEU A 201 -4.99 -1.71 5.24
N LEU A 202 -4.21 -2.80 5.15
CA LEU A 202 -4.52 -3.94 4.29
C LEU A 202 -5.61 -4.85 4.87
N ARG A 203 -6.11 -4.56 6.08
CA ARG A 203 -7.26 -5.26 6.66
C ARG A 203 -8.57 -4.58 6.29
N GLN A 204 -9.66 -5.32 6.46
CA GLN A 204 -11.01 -4.82 6.29
C GLN A 204 -11.20 -3.44 6.96
N GLY A 205 -11.76 -2.50 6.20
CA GLY A 205 -11.96 -1.12 6.59
C GLY A 205 -10.91 -0.15 6.04
N GLY A 206 -9.78 -0.64 5.49
CA GLY A 206 -8.85 0.18 4.72
C GLY A 206 -8.37 1.45 5.43
N PHE A 207 -8.37 2.57 4.71
CA PHE A 207 -8.06 3.90 5.26
C PHE A 207 -9.04 4.37 6.35
N GLY A 208 -10.28 3.86 6.37
CA GLY A 208 -11.28 4.15 7.41
C GLY A 208 -10.87 3.72 8.83
N ARG A 209 -9.79 2.96 8.95
CA ARG A 209 -9.18 2.55 10.23
C ARG A 209 -8.34 3.67 10.88
N LEU A 210 -7.82 4.62 10.09
CA LEU A 210 -6.93 5.68 10.57
C LEU A 210 -7.51 6.57 11.69
N PRO A 211 -8.79 6.98 11.67
CA PRO A 211 -9.36 7.80 12.76
C PRO A 211 -9.28 7.14 14.13
N ALA A 212 -9.24 5.80 14.22
CA ALA A 212 -9.10 5.10 15.49
C ALA A 212 -7.74 5.34 16.16
N TYR A 213 -6.70 5.64 15.39
CA TYR A 213 -5.34 5.89 15.88
C TYR A 213 -5.29 7.21 16.64
N LEU A 214 -5.81 8.28 16.03
CA LEU A 214 -5.88 9.60 16.65
C LEU A 214 -6.81 9.61 17.87
N ARG A 215 -7.93 8.88 17.83
CA ARG A 215 -8.80 8.71 19.00
C ARG A 215 -8.11 7.95 20.13
N ALA A 216 -7.30 6.94 19.81
CA ALA A 216 -6.54 6.20 20.83
C ALA A 216 -5.49 7.09 21.47
N LEU A 217 -4.73 7.86 20.67
CA LEU A 217 -3.77 8.83 21.18
C LEU A 217 -4.46 9.93 22.01
N GLY A 218 -5.56 10.50 21.53
CA GLY A 218 -6.31 11.53 22.24
C GLY A 218 -6.81 11.08 23.61
N ARG A 219 -7.37 9.85 23.71
CA ARG A 219 -7.76 9.29 25.01
C ARG A 219 -6.59 9.10 25.97
N ASP A 220 -5.43 8.69 25.44
CA ASP A 220 -4.25 8.47 26.28
C ASP A 220 -3.63 9.81 26.73
N MET A 221 -3.65 10.83 25.87
CA MET A 221 -3.27 12.20 26.21
C MET A 221 -4.20 12.82 27.26
N GLU A 222 -5.53 12.64 27.13
CA GLU A 222 -6.52 13.05 28.13
C GLU A 222 -6.29 12.36 29.48
N ALA A 223 -5.96 11.07 29.49
CA ALA A 223 -5.66 10.32 30.71
C ALA A 223 -4.41 10.84 31.45
N HIS A 224 -3.48 11.44 30.71
CA HIS A 224 -2.29 12.10 31.26
C HIS A 224 -2.48 13.61 31.50
N GLY A 225 -3.65 14.16 31.19
CA GLY A 225 -3.94 15.59 31.35
C GLY A 225 -3.13 16.50 30.42
N VAL A 226 -2.80 16.04 29.21
CA VAL A 226 -1.97 16.78 28.24
C VAL A 226 -2.67 16.96 26.89
N SER A 227 -2.31 18.03 26.18
CA SER A 227 -2.88 18.42 24.89
C SER A 227 -1.83 18.51 23.78
N SER A 228 -0.54 18.45 24.13
CA SER A 228 0.57 18.49 23.16
C SER A 228 1.36 17.18 23.11
N ARG A 229 1.95 16.88 21.94
CA ARG A 229 2.83 15.71 21.76
C ARG A 229 4.05 15.77 22.66
N GLU A 230 4.65 16.97 22.83
CA GLU A 230 5.83 17.16 23.68
C GLU A 230 5.52 16.81 25.13
N ALA A 231 4.42 17.35 25.67
CA ALA A 231 3.98 17.03 27.02
C ALA A 231 3.68 15.53 27.15
N TYR A 232 2.96 14.95 26.19
CA TYR A 232 2.66 13.51 26.16
C TYR A 232 3.90 12.62 26.21
N VAL A 233 4.91 12.87 25.38
CA VAL A 233 6.16 12.09 25.40
C VAL A 233 6.87 12.19 26.75
N LEU A 234 6.88 13.37 27.37
CA LEU A 234 7.50 13.58 28.68
C LEU A 234 6.77 12.82 29.79
N VAL A 235 5.45 12.65 29.72
CA VAL A 235 4.67 12.11 30.84
C VAL A 235 4.22 10.66 30.67
N ALA A 236 4.08 10.16 29.43
CA ALA A 236 3.42 8.88 29.14
C ALA A 236 4.05 7.66 29.84
N GLY A 237 5.38 7.63 29.98
CA GLY A 237 6.08 6.56 30.73
C GLY A 237 6.50 6.97 32.14
N GLY A 238 6.09 8.15 32.63
CA GLY A 238 6.55 8.67 33.93
C GLY A 238 8.03 9.08 33.97
N ASN A 239 8.71 9.12 32.82
CA ASN A 239 10.16 9.34 32.71
C ASN A 239 10.56 10.82 32.53
N GLY A 240 9.61 11.74 32.42
CA GLY A 240 9.87 13.15 32.07
C GLY A 240 10.82 13.86 33.02
N VAL A 241 10.73 13.59 34.32
CA VAL A 241 11.64 14.19 35.32
C VAL A 241 13.09 13.76 35.09
N ALA A 242 13.31 12.45 34.94
CA ALA A 242 14.64 11.91 34.67
C ALA A 242 15.18 12.44 33.33
N ALA A 243 14.31 12.55 32.33
CA ALA A 243 14.67 13.06 31.02
C ALA A 243 15.08 14.54 31.03
N MET A 244 14.34 15.40 31.74
CA MET A 244 14.70 16.81 31.91
C MET A 244 16.02 16.97 32.66
N GLU A 245 16.21 16.19 33.73
CA GLU A 245 17.45 16.22 34.50
C GLU A 245 18.65 15.82 33.63
N GLU A 246 18.51 14.76 32.84
CA GLU A 246 19.55 14.30 31.90
C GLU A 246 19.83 15.37 30.83
N ALA A 247 18.80 15.95 30.20
CA ALA A 247 18.93 16.97 29.16
C ALA A 247 19.65 18.23 29.65
N LEU A 248 19.29 18.72 30.85
CA LEU A 248 19.97 19.87 31.44
C LEU A 248 21.41 19.53 31.86
N LYS A 249 21.68 18.32 32.35
CA LYS A 249 23.05 17.90 32.67
C LYS A 249 23.94 17.72 31.44
N SER A 250 23.37 17.48 30.26
CA SER A 250 24.13 17.29 29.02
C SER A 250 24.61 18.59 28.37
N VAL A 251 24.16 19.75 28.84
CA VAL A 251 24.61 21.05 28.32
C VAL A 251 25.48 21.80 29.33
N PRO A 252 26.47 22.59 28.87
CA PRO A 252 27.18 23.56 29.72
C PRO A 252 26.18 24.41 30.52
N GLU A 253 26.54 24.78 31.76
CA GLU A 253 25.69 25.54 32.70
C GLU A 253 24.37 24.86 33.14
N GLY A 254 23.91 23.80 32.48
CA GLY A 254 22.60 23.21 32.76
C GLY A 254 22.53 22.43 34.08
N MET A 255 23.64 21.98 34.65
CA MET A 255 23.66 21.48 36.03
C MET A 255 23.28 22.57 37.04
N ALA A 256 23.70 23.82 36.82
CA ALA A 256 23.29 24.94 37.67
C ALA A 256 21.81 25.24 37.47
N ALA A 257 21.35 25.27 36.21
CA ALA A 257 19.93 25.44 35.90
C ALA A 257 19.03 24.39 36.58
N TRP A 258 19.42 23.12 36.55
CA TRP A 258 18.68 22.07 37.26
C TRP A 258 18.68 22.27 38.78
N ARG A 259 19.83 22.68 39.36
CA ARG A 259 19.92 22.94 40.81
C ARG A 259 19.01 24.09 41.24
N ASP A 260 18.98 25.16 40.45
CA ASP A 260 18.31 26.41 40.80
C ASP A 260 16.82 26.38 40.46
N HIS A 261 16.42 25.62 39.44
CA HIS A 261 15.05 25.63 38.90
C HIS A 261 14.39 24.25 38.82
N GLY A 262 15.08 23.15 39.15
CA GLY A 262 14.54 21.79 39.06
C GLY A 262 13.28 21.57 39.92
N ALA A 263 13.19 22.21 41.09
CA ALA A 263 11.99 22.17 41.93
C ALA A 263 10.73 22.70 41.22
N ARG A 264 10.89 23.72 40.36
CA ARG A 264 9.79 24.27 39.55
C ARG A 264 9.34 23.28 38.47
N LEU A 265 10.30 22.65 37.78
CA LEU A 265 10.00 21.61 36.77
C LEU A 265 9.29 20.40 37.40
N LEU A 266 9.72 20.01 38.62
CA LEU A 266 9.05 18.96 39.41
C LEU A 266 7.61 19.35 39.79
N SER A 267 7.36 20.62 40.13
CA SER A 267 6.01 21.13 40.41
C SER A 267 5.14 21.06 39.17
N ALA A 268 5.63 21.60 38.03
CA ALA A 268 4.92 21.58 36.76
C ALA A 268 4.55 20.15 36.34
N ALA A 269 5.50 19.21 36.41
CA ALA A 269 5.25 17.81 36.04
C ALA A 269 4.17 17.12 36.91
N ARG A 270 3.95 17.59 38.14
CA ARG A 270 2.97 17.02 39.09
C ARG A 270 1.62 17.70 39.07
N GLU A 271 1.62 19.03 38.97
CA GLU A 271 0.44 19.87 39.16
C GLU A 271 -0.26 20.17 37.83
N ASP A 272 0.50 20.41 36.76
CA ASP A 272 -0.01 20.76 35.44
C ASP A 272 0.95 20.26 34.34
N PRO A 273 0.93 18.94 34.05
CA PRO A 273 1.87 18.31 33.13
C PRO A 273 1.82 18.87 31.70
N ASP A 274 0.70 19.47 31.28
CA ASP A 274 0.58 20.06 29.95
C ASP A 274 1.49 21.29 29.77
N THR A 275 1.76 22.01 30.87
CA THR A 275 2.67 23.16 30.87
C THR A 275 4.15 22.79 30.92
N LEU A 276 4.47 21.51 31.10
CA LEU A 276 5.84 21.06 31.31
C LEU A 276 6.81 21.48 30.18
N PRO A 277 6.48 21.34 28.88
CA PRO A 277 7.34 21.83 27.81
C PRO A 277 7.60 23.34 27.87
N ALA A 278 6.59 24.13 28.24
CA ALA A 278 6.76 25.58 28.41
C ALA A 278 7.65 25.91 29.61
N ALA A 279 7.49 25.19 30.72
CA ALA A 279 8.34 25.34 31.90
C ALA A 279 9.81 25.01 31.60
N ILE A 280 10.10 23.96 30.80
CA ILE A 280 11.45 23.63 30.36
C ILE A 280 12.05 24.79 29.55
N ARG A 281 11.30 25.31 28.57
CA ARG A 281 11.74 26.46 27.75
C ARG A 281 12.06 27.68 28.60
N GLU A 282 11.23 28.00 29.57
CA GLU A 282 11.45 29.14 30.46
C GLU A 282 12.70 28.96 31.32
N VAL A 283 12.88 27.78 31.92
CA VAL A 283 14.08 27.47 32.71
C VAL A 283 15.35 27.55 31.87
N ALA A 284 15.33 27.00 30.65
CA ALA A 284 16.43 27.10 29.72
C ALA A 284 16.75 28.56 29.37
N GLY A 285 15.73 29.38 29.06
CA GLY A 285 15.91 30.80 28.75
C GLY A 285 16.48 31.62 29.92
N VAL A 286 16.01 31.39 31.14
CA VAL A 286 16.55 32.04 32.36
C VAL A 286 18.00 31.63 32.60
N ALA A 287 18.36 30.39 32.28
CA ALA A 287 19.72 29.88 32.40
C ALA A 287 20.64 30.29 31.24
N GLY A 288 20.16 31.04 30.25
CA GLY A 288 20.94 31.42 29.07
C GLY A 288 21.21 30.28 28.08
N LEU A 289 20.43 29.19 28.17
CA LEU A 289 20.46 28.04 27.28
C LEU A 289 19.46 28.24 26.14
N ASP A 290 19.65 27.51 25.03
CA ASP A 290 18.67 27.47 23.94
C ASP A 290 17.39 26.72 24.40
N PRO A 291 16.23 27.41 24.49
CA PRO A 291 15.01 26.81 25.00
C PRO A 291 14.49 25.63 24.20
N ASP A 292 14.60 25.70 22.87
CA ASP A 292 14.04 24.68 21.99
C ASP A 292 14.95 23.46 21.91
N LEU A 293 16.28 23.66 21.91
CA LEU A 293 17.23 22.54 21.96
C LEU A 293 17.11 21.74 23.26
N VAL A 294 17.00 22.40 24.42
CA VAL A 294 16.84 21.71 25.71
C VAL A 294 15.51 20.96 25.76
N THR A 295 14.42 21.57 25.29
CA THR A 295 13.09 20.93 25.29
C THR A 295 13.04 19.73 24.33
N LEU A 296 13.66 19.86 23.15
CA LEU A 296 13.80 18.78 22.18
C LEU A 296 14.63 17.62 22.75
N SER A 297 15.77 17.93 23.39
CA SER A 297 16.62 16.93 24.04
C SER A 297 15.87 16.19 25.15
N ALA A 298 15.18 16.91 26.05
CA ALA A 298 14.36 16.30 27.10
C ALA A 298 13.27 15.38 26.52
N THR A 299 12.60 15.80 25.46
CA THR A 299 11.57 14.99 24.77
C THR A 299 12.17 13.72 24.16
N ARG A 300 13.35 13.81 23.52
CA ARG A 300 14.03 12.66 22.93
C ARG A 300 14.52 11.67 23.99
N ILE A 301 15.05 12.17 25.11
CA ILE A 301 15.46 11.33 26.25
C ILE A 301 14.26 10.62 26.85
N ALA A 302 13.14 11.33 27.08
CA ALA A 302 11.92 10.71 27.57
C ALA A 302 11.43 9.61 26.62
N GLY A 303 11.44 9.87 25.30
CA GLY A 303 11.12 8.86 24.29
C GLY A 303 12.02 7.62 24.33
N ARG A 304 13.32 7.79 24.59
CA ARG A 304 14.28 6.67 24.78
C ARG A 304 13.97 5.88 26.06
N LEU A 305 13.67 6.55 27.17
CA LEU A 305 13.36 5.91 28.45
C LEU A 305 12.02 5.15 28.38
N ASN A 306 10.97 5.79 27.84
CA ASN A 306 9.69 5.13 27.58
C ASN A 306 9.87 3.89 26.70
N GLY A 307 10.76 3.96 25.70
CA GLY A 307 11.10 2.85 24.83
C GLY A 307 11.69 1.64 25.58
N ARG A 308 12.54 1.86 26.59
CA ARG A 308 13.07 0.77 27.44
C ARG A 308 11.94 0.02 28.13
N ASP A 309 11.07 0.76 28.81
CA ASP A 309 9.96 0.19 29.58
C ASP A 309 8.98 -0.56 28.69
N ILE A 310 8.65 0.01 27.52
CA ILE A 310 7.75 -0.60 26.55
C ILE A 310 8.35 -1.89 25.99
N VAL A 311 9.60 -1.83 25.48
CA VAL A 311 10.26 -2.96 24.81
C VAL A 311 10.40 -4.16 25.73
N ASP A 312 10.77 -3.95 26.99
CA ASP A 312 10.93 -5.02 27.97
C ASP A 312 9.61 -5.78 28.21
N ALA A 313 8.47 -5.09 28.12
CA ALA A 313 7.15 -5.68 28.30
C ALA A 313 6.58 -6.37 27.04
N LEU A 314 7.01 -5.97 25.83
CA LEU A 314 6.41 -6.42 24.56
C LEU A 314 6.37 -7.95 24.38
N PRO A 315 7.43 -8.73 24.67
CA PRO A 315 7.40 -10.18 24.47
C PRO A 315 6.39 -10.90 25.38
N ALA A 316 5.92 -10.26 26.45
CA ALA A 316 4.91 -10.83 27.36
C ALA A 316 3.47 -10.47 26.95
N ASP A 317 3.27 -9.48 26.06
CA ASP A 317 1.93 -9.11 25.58
C ASP A 317 1.41 -10.16 24.59
N GLU A 318 0.39 -10.93 25.03
CA GLU A 318 -0.24 -11.98 24.24
C GLU A 318 -0.74 -11.50 22.87
N ARG A 319 -1.03 -10.20 22.68
CA ARG A 319 -1.47 -9.66 21.39
C ARG A 319 -0.48 -9.96 20.27
N TYR A 320 0.81 -10.05 20.58
CA TYR A 320 1.86 -10.33 19.60
C TYR A 320 2.17 -11.81 19.44
N HIS A 321 1.52 -12.70 20.20
CA HIS A 321 1.81 -14.13 20.19
C HIS A 321 1.05 -14.83 19.06
N TRP A 322 1.64 -15.91 18.55
CA TRP A 322 1.02 -16.78 17.55
C TRP A 322 -0.38 -17.22 17.96
N ALA A 323 -0.59 -17.59 19.22
CA ALA A 323 -1.89 -18.06 19.72
C ALA A 323 -3.04 -17.05 19.53
N ARG A 324 -2.74 -15.74 19.47
CA ARG A 324 -3.74 -14.68 19.20
C ARG A 324 -3.87 -14.32 17.72
N ASN A 325 -2.93 -14.77 16.89
CA ASN A 325 -2.80 -14.41 15.48
C ASN A 325 -2.87 -15.63 14.53
N SER A 326 -3.22 -16.81 15.05
CA SER A 326 -3.27 -18.09 14.31
C SER A 326 -4.62 -18.42 13.69
N ARG A 327 -5.50 -17.43 13.54
CA ARG A 327 -6.83 -17.68 12.95
C ARG A 327 -6.64 -18.07 11.48
N PRO A 328 -7.13 -19.25 11.05
CA PRO A 328 -7.03 -19.64 9.66
C PRO A 328 -7.87 -18.71 8.78
N LEU A 329 -7.49 -18.62 7.51
CA LEU A 329 -8.32 -17.99 6.50
C LEU A 329 -9.64 -18.77 6.40
N ARG A 330 -10.74 -18.05 6.15
CA ARG A 330 -12.03 -18.69 5.92
C ARG A 330 -12.05 -19.12 4.46
N THR A 331 -11.98 -20.42 4.19
CA THR A 331 -12.08 -20.97 2.85
C THR A 331 -13.30 -21.85 2.70
N VAL A 332 -13.78 -21.96 1.47
CA VAL A 332 -14.81 -22.91 1.01
C VAL A 332 -14.21 -23.79 -0.08
N ASP A 333 -14.79 -24.98 -0.26
CA ASP A 333 -14.38 -25.92 -1.30
C ASP A 333 -15.07 -25.59 -2.63
N SER A 334 -14.76 -24.41 -3.18
CA SER A 334 -15.20 -23.97 -4.51
C SER A 334 -14.10 -23.14 -5.19
N ASP A 335 -13.92 -23.34 -6.49
CA ASP A 335 -13.02 -22.53 -7.32
C ASP A 335 -13.68 -21.20 -7.66
N LEU A 336 -12.92 -20.11 -7.58
CA LEU A 336 -13.39 -18.78 -7.96
C LEU A 336 -13.58 -18.72 -9.48
N ALA A 337 -14.82 -18.61 -9.93
CA ALA A 337 -15.15 -18.41 -11.34
C ALA A 337 -15.16 -16.92 -11.74
N LEU A 338 -15.13 -16.65 -13.05
CA LEU A 338 -15.29 -15.31 -13.63
C LEU A 338 -16.59 -14.65 -13.17
N TYR A 339 -17.72 -15.35 -13.33
CA TYR A 339 -19.05 -14.94 -12.89
C TYR A 339 -19.55 -15.80 -11.72
N ASP A 340 -20.54 -15.29 -11.00
CA ASP A 340 -21.32 -16.03 -9.99
C ASP A 340 -20.46 -16.64 -8.88
N CYS A 341 -19.50 -15.86 -8.40
CA CYS A 341 -18.81 -16.17 -7.14
C CYS A 341 -19.76 -16.08 -5.94
N LEU A 342 -19.29 -16.40 -4.75
CA LEU A 342 -20.08 -16.30 -3.51
C LEU A 342 -20.68 -14.92 -3.22
N ASN A 343 -20.26 -13.86 -3.93
CA ASN A 343 -20.78 -12.49 -3.80
C ASN A 343 -20.75 -11.97 -2.36
N CYS A 344 -19.65 -12.28 -1.65
CA CYS A 344 -19.44 -11.85 -0.27
C CYS A 344 -18.83 -10.44 -0.12
N ASP A 345 -18.44 -9.82 -1.24
CA ASP A 345 -17.83 -8.48 -1.35
C ASP A 345 -16.55 -8.24 -0.51
N LEU A 346 -15.97 -9.30 0.04
CA LEU A 346 -14.78 -9.20 0.87
C LEU A 346 -13.60 -8.62 0.08
N CYS A 347 -13.46 -8.98 -1.20
CA CYS A 347 -12.42 -8.47 -2.09
C CYS A 347 -12.54 -6.98 -2.40
N VAL A 348 -13.76 -6.43 -2.44
CA VAL A 348 -14.01 -4.98 -2.62
C VAL A 348 -13.47 -4.25 -1.39
N SER A 349 -13.94 -4.64 -0.20
CA SER A 349 -13.53 -4.01 1.07
C SER A 349 -12.06 -4.25 1.45
N ALA A 350 -11.45 -5.31 0.90
CA ALA A 350 -10.04 -5.64 1.11
C ALA A 350 -9.11 -4.95 0.11
N CYS A 351 -9.61 -4.40 -1.01
CA CYS A 351 -8.75 -3.76 -1.99
C CYS A 351 -8.27 -2.40 -1.46
N PRO A 352 -6.96 -2.22 -1.19
CA PRO A 352 -6.46 -0.95 -0.63
C PRO A 352 -6.52 0.21 -1.64
N ASN A 353 -6.56 -0.10 -2.93
CA ASN A 353 -6.60 0.87 -4.02
C ASN A 353 -8.02 1.08 -4.57
N ASP A 354 -9.04 0.44 -3.98
CA ASP A 354 -10.43 0.48 -4.45
C ASP A 354 -10.57 0.05 -5.92
N ALA A 355 -9.74 -0.91 -6.34
CA ALA A 355 -9.66 -1.37 -7.72
C ALA A 355 -10.69 -2.44 -8.07
N ILE A 356 -11.33 -3.09 -7.09
CA ILE A 356 -12.36 -4.10 -7.33
C ILE A 356 -13.71 -3.47 -7.06
N PHE A 357 -14.61 -3.50 -8.04
CA PHE A 357 -15.92 -2.89 -7.94
C PHE A 357 -17.02 -3.87 -8.34
N VAL A 358 -18.23 -3.62 -7.85
CA VAL A 358 -19.42 -4.40 -8.18
C VAL A 358 -20.10 -3.79 -9.40
N TYR A 359 -20.54 -4.63 -10.33
CA TYR A 359 -21.42 -4.26 -11.44
C TYR A 359 -22.60 -5.21 -11.51
N PHE A 360 -23.68 -4.78 -12.18
CA PHE A 360 -24.98 -5.44 -12.09
C PHE A 360 -25.52 -5.79 -13.49
N PRO A 361 -25.07 -6.91 -14.09
CA PRO A 361 -25.64 -7.40 -15.34
C PRO A 361 -26.99 -8.09 -15.09
N ASP A 362 -27.84 -8.14 -16.11
CA ASP A 362 -29.03 -8.99 -16.04
C ASP A 362 -28.61 -10.47 -16.09
N PRO A 363 -29.24 -11.37 -15.30
CA PRO A 363 -29.03 -12.80 -15.42
C PRO A 363 -29.39 -13.29 -16.82
N VAL A 364 -28.51 -14.10 -17.41
CA VAL A 364 -28.63 -14.56 -18.80
C VAL A 364 -28.19 -16.01 -18.94
N SER A 365 -28.86 -16.73 -19.84
CA SER A 365 -28.51 -18.10 -20.20
C SER A 365 -28.72 -18.26 -21.71
N HIS A 366 -27.61 -18.26 -22.45
CA HIS A 366 -27.61 -18.41 -23.89
C HIS A 366 -26.89 -19.70 -24.28
N GLU A 367 -27.53 -20.51 -25.12
CA GLU A 367 -26.79 -21.47 -25.93
C GLU A 367 -25.97 -20.68 -26.95
N THR A 368 -24.68 -21.01 -27.08
CA THR A 368 -23.79 -20.33 -28.01
C THR A 368 -23.39 -21.27 -29.13
N GLU A 369 -22.98 -20.67 -30.24
CA GLU A 369 -22.50 -21.36 -31.42
C GLU A 369 -21.06 -20.93 -31.74
N ILE A 370 -20.29 -21.85 -32.33
CA ILE A 370 -18.99 -21.57 -32.94
C ILE A 370 -19.21 -21.22 -34.40
N LEU A 371 -18.90 -19.98 -34.76
CA LEU A 371 -18.90 -19.48 -36.12
C LEU A 371 -17.55 -19.78 -36.77
N PRO A 372 -17.50 -20.62 -37.83
CA PRO A 372 -16.29 -20.78 -38.61
C PRO A 372 -16.08 -19.56 -39.52
N GLY A 373 -14.91 -18.95 -39.39
CA GLY A 373 -14.36 -17.94 -40.28
C GLY A 373 -13.70 -18.61 -41.47
N GLY A 374 -14.11 -18.21 -42.68
CA GLY A 374 -13.54 -18.61 -43.96
C GLY A 374 -14.04 -17.70 -45.08
N PRO A 375 -13.43 -17.69 -46.29
CA PRO A 375 -13.79 -16.81 -47.42
C PRO A 375 -15.28 -16.75 -47.77
N GLY A 376 -16.05 -17.81 -47.53
CA GLY A 376 -17.49 -17.89 -47.79
C GLY A 376 -18.41 -17.47 -46.64
N GLY A 377 -17.88 -17.12 -45.46
CA GLY A 377 -18.67 -16.91 -44.25
C GLY A 377 -19.02 -18.20 -43.51
N PRO A 378 -19.71 -18.10 -42.36
CA PRO A 378 -20.07 -19.26 -41.57
C PRO A 378 -21.11 -20.11 -42.33
N THR A 379 -20.72 -21.29 -42.81
CA THR A 379 -21.58 -22.19 -43.58
C THR A 379 -22.22 -23.30 -42.75
N GLU A 380 -21.56 -23.74 -41.68
CA GLU A 380 -22.07 -24.71 -40.71
C GLU A 380 -21.59 -24.29 -39.31
N THR A 381 -22.50 -24.04 -38.38
CA THR A 381 -22.16 -23.69 -37.00
C THR A 381 -22.04 -24.94 -36.14
N ALA A 382 -21.13 -24.93 -35.17
CA ALA A 382 -21.01 -25.99 -34.17
C ALA A 382 -21.54 -25.51 -32.81
N VAL A 383 -21.87 -26.43 -31.93
CA VAL A 383 -22.27 -26.10 -30.55
C VAL A 383 -21.09 -25.41 -29.84
N GLY A 384 -21.35 -24.25 -29.25
CA GLY A 384 -20.40 -23.46 -28.47
C GLY A 384 -20.41 -23.81 -26.98
N SER A 385 -19.66 -23.02 -26.21
CA SER A 385 -19.47 -23.21 -24.77
C SER A 385 -20.66 -22.82 -23.90
N GLY A 386 -21.63 -22.08 -24.45
CA GLY A 386 -22.70 -21.44 -23.69
C GLY A 386 -22.24 -20.14 -23.02
N PHE A 387 -23.20 -19.31 -22.60
CA PHE A 387 -22.96 -18.13 -21.79
C PHE A 387 -24.00 -18.04 -20.68
N LEU A 388 -23.55 -18.14 -19.43
CA LEU A 388 -24.40 -18.18 -18.25
C LEU A 388 -23.91 -17.14 -17.23
N ILE A 389 -24.86 -16.33 -16.75
CA ILE A 389 -24.74 -15.48 -15.56
C ILE A 389 -26.03 -15.70 -14.76
N GLU A 390 -25.92 -16.28 -13.58
CA GLU A 390 -27.07 -16.62 -12.74
C GLU A 390 -27.53 -15.47 -11.84
N THR A 391 -26.58 -14.63 -11.42
CA THR A 391 -26.83 -13.56 -10.45
C THR A 391 -26.52 -12.18 -11.03
N ASP A 392 -27.28 -11.18 -10.58
CA ASP A 392 -27.12 -9.80 -11.01
C ASP A 392 -26.01 -9.05 -10.24
N HIS A 393 -25.17 -9.76 -9.50
CA HIS A 393 -24.11 -9.18 -8.69
C HIS A 393 -22.78 -9.77 -9.13
N GLN A 394 -22.00 -9.00 -9.87
CA GLN A 394 -20.72 -9.44 -10.42
C GLN A 394 -19.61 -8.48 -10.03
N LEU A 395 -18.37 -8.97 -10.11
CA LEU A 395 -17.18 -8.23 -9.70
C LEU A 395 -16.29 -7.97 -10.90
N ALA A 396 -15.75 -6.76 -10.99
CA ALA A 396 -14.77 -6.36 -11.99
C ALA A 396 -13.58 -5.65 -11.34
N VAL A 397 -12.48 -5.58 -12.08
CA VAL A 397 -11.19 -5.01 -11.70
C VAL A 397 -10.91 -3.81 -12.59
N TYR A 398 -10.77 -2.64 -11.99
CA TYR A 398 -10.29 -1.45 -12.64
C TYR A 398 -8.76 -1.46 -12.69
N ASP A 399 -8.21 -1.70 -13.87
CA ASP A 399 -6.77 -1.83 -14.11
C ASP A 399 -5.99 -0.58 -13.70
N GLY A 400 -6.58 0.61 -13.89
CA GLY A 400 -5.93 1.87 -13.55
C GLY A 400 -5.59 2.04 -12.07
N ALA A 401 -6.18 1.24 -11.19
CA ALA A 401 -5.91 1.26 -9.75
C ALA A 401 -5.32 -0.07 -9.22
N CYS A 402 -5.50 -1.18 -9.93
CA CYS A 402 -4.99 -2.47 -9.50
C CYS A 402 -3.47 -2.53 -9.66
N ASN A 403 -2.76 -2.87 -8.57
CA ASN A 403 -1.32 -3.12 -8.59
C ASN A 403 -0.97 -4.59 -8.34
N GLU A 404 -1.96 -5.47 -8.42
CA GLU A 404 -1.79 -6.93 -8.27
C GLU A 404 -1.15 -7.35 -6.95
N CYS A 405 -1.34 -6.56 -5.88
CA CYS A 405 -0.81 -6.83 -4.55
C CYS A 405 -1.33 -8.14 -3.90
N SER A 406 -2.26 -8.85 -4.55
CA SER A 406 -2.82 -10.13 -4.12
C SER A 406 -3.56 -10.10 -2.76
N ASN A 407 -3.83 -8.91 -2.20
CA ASN A 407 -4.56 -8.82 -0.93
C ASN A 407 -5.96 -9.43 -1.04
N CYS A 408 -6.64 -9.25 -2.17
CA CYS A 408 -7.98 -9.83 -2.40
C CYS A 408 -7.98 -11.37 -2.52
N GLU A 409 -6.86 -12.01 -2.92
CA GLU A 409 -6.72 -13.48 -2.95
C GLU A 409 -6.79 -14.04 -1.52
N VAL A 410 -6.10 -13.39 -0.57
CA VAL A 410 -6.09 -13.80 0.85
C VAL A 410 -7.46 -13.68 1.51
N TYR A 411 -8.28 -12.71 1.12
CA TYR A 411 -9.62 -12.52 1.68
C TYR A 411 -10.73 -13.27 0.93
N CYS A 412 -10.42 -13.82 -0.26
CA CYS A 412 -11.38 -14.60 -1.02
C CYS A 412 -11.64 -15.93 -0.31
N PRO A 413 -12.89 -16.27 0.01
CA PRO A 413 -13.19 -17.59 0.58
C PRO A 413 -13.06 -18.72 -0.45
N GLU A 414 -13.14 -18.41 -1.74
CA GLU A 414 -13.02 -19.38 -2.83
C GLU A 414 -11.57 -19.52 -3.29
N ILE A 415 -11.26 -20.66 -3.89
CA ILE A 415 -9.92 -20.99 -4.41
C ILE A 415 -9.69 -20.17 -5.69
N GLY A 416 -8.96 -19.07 -5.57
CA GLY A 416 -8.58 -18.21 -6.70
C GLY A 416 -8.33 -16.77 -6.29
N ALA A 417 -7.91 -15.95 -7.26
CA ALA A 417 -7.52 -14.57 -7.03
C ALA A 417 -8.48 -13.60 -7.74
N PRO A 418 -9.31 -12.81 -7.03
CA PRO A 418 -10.26 -11.90 -7.65
C PRO A 418 -9.64 -10.95 -8.68
N PHE A 419 -8.43 -10.44 -8.44
CA PHE A 419 -7.77 -9.54 -9.38
C PHE A 419 -7.32 -10.21 -10.70
N ARG A 420 -7.25 -11.55 -10.74
CA ARG A 420 -6.90 -12.34 -11.93
C ARG A 420 -8.13 -12.92 -12.60
N GLU A 421 -9.07 -13.44 -11.82
CA GLU A 421 -10.23 -14.18 -12.35
C GLU A 421 -11.35 -13.28 -12.84
N LYS A 422 -11.52 -12.08 -12.25
CA LYS A 422 -12.65 -11.19 -12.54
C LYS A 422 -12.43 -10.32 -13.78
N GLU A 423 -13.52 -9.79 -14.31
CA GLU A 423 -13.47 -8.96 -15.51
C GLU A 423 -12.55 -7.76 -15.32
N ARG A 424 -11.59 -7.56 -16.23
CA ARG A 424 -10.68 -6.43 -16.18
C ARG A 424 -11.13 -5.33 -17.12
N VAL A 425 -11.12 -4.12 -16.61
CA VAL A 425 -11.47 -2.90 -17.35
C VAL A 425 -10.27 -1.97 -17.33
N PHE A 426 -9.74 -1.69 -18.52
CA PHE A 426 -8.57 -0.84 -18.70
C PHE A 426 -8.96 0.64 -18.68
N SER A 427 -8.15 1.44 -17.99
CA SER A 427 -8.36 2.89 -17.86
C SER A 427 -8.00 3.65 -19.14
N THR A 428 -7.04 3.12 -19.91
CA THR A 428 -6.54 3.75 -21.14
C THR A 428 -6.19 2.71 -22.20
N LYS A 429 -6.20 3.14 -23.46
CA LYS A 429 -5.71 2.32 -24.58
C LYS A 429 -4.25 1.88 -24.38
N ALA A 430 -3.41 2.75 -23.83
CA ALA A 430 -2.01 2.46 -23.56
C ALA A 430 -1.85 1.28 -22.59
N HIS A 431 -2.66 1.25 -21.51
CA HIS A 431 -2.67 0.12 -20.57
C HIS A 431 -3.16 -1.17 -21.23
N PHE A 432 -4.26 -1.11 -22.00
CA PHE A 432 -4.78 -2.26 -22.74
C PHE A 432 -3.72 -2.87 -23.67
N SER A 433 -3.01 -2.02 -24.43
CA SER A 433 -1.97 -2.45 -25.38
C SER A 433 -0.69 -2.96 -24.72
N ALA A 434 -0.34 -2.46 -23.52
CA ALA A 434 0.86 -2.88 -22.81
C ALA A 434 0.67 -4.16 -21.97
N SER A 435 -0.57 -4.54 -21.71
CA SER A 435 -0.92 -5.71 -20.89
C SER A 435 -1.17 -6.95 -21.76
N GLU A 436 -0.80 -8.13 -21.24
CA GLU A 436 -1.20 -9.43 -21.81
C GLU A 436 -2.48 -9.98 -21.17
N ALA A 437 -3.01 -9.33 -20.13
CA ALA A 437 -4.20 -9.78 -19.44
C ALA A 437 -5.46 -9.65 -20.32
N ASP A 438 -6.36 -10.60 -20.16
CA ASP A 438 -7.72 -10.50 -20.69
C ASP A 438 -8.44 -9.31 -20.05
N GLY A 439 -9.32 -8.64 -20.80
CA GLY A 439 -10.07 -7.48 -20.34
C GLY A 439 -10.56 -6.58 -21.46
N PHE A 440 -11.09 -5.41 -21.09
CA PHE A 440 -11.86 -4.53 -21.96
C PHE A 440 -11.40 -3.07 -21.89
N PHE A 441 -11.45 -2.37 -23.02
CA PHE A 441 -11.25 -0.94 -23.11
C PHE A 441 -12.29 -0.32 -24.05
N ARG A 442 -12.95 0.76 -23.61
CA ARG A 442 -13.92 1.51 -24.42
C ARG A 442 -13.29 2.77 -25.00
N ASP A 443 -13.45 2.95 -26.31
CA ASP A 443 -13.08 4.15 -27.07
C ASP A 443 -14.32 4.66 -27.83
N GLY A 444 -15.07 5.57 -27.20
CA GLY A 444 -16.35 6.06 -27.75
C GLY A 444 -17.35 4.91 -27.93
N GLN A 445 -17.75 4.65 -29.18
CA GLN A 445 -18.66 3.57 -29.57
C GLN A 445 -17.93 2.25 -29.89
N ARG A 446 -16.63 2.15 -29.62
CA ARG A 446 -15.82 0.97 -29.87
C ARG A 446 -15.42 0.30 -28.56
N LEU A 447 -15.55 -1.01 -28.52
CA LEU A 447 -15.10 -1.87 -27.43
C LEU A 447 -13.95 -2.75 -27.92
N LEU A 448 -12.76 -2.52 -27.38
CA LEU A 448 -11.63 -3.43 -27.51
C LEU A 448 -11.73 -4.47 -26.40
N ALA A 449 -11.56 -5.74 -26.75
CA ALA A 449 -11.54 -6.83 -25.79
C ALA A 449 -10.37 -7.77 -26.08
N ARG A 450 -9.73 -8.26 -25.01
CA ARG A 450 -8.80 -9.39 -25.06
C ARG A 450 -9.41 -10.53 -24.27
N ILE A 451 -9.68 -11.66 -24.95
CA ILE A 451 -10.31 -12.84 -24.35
C ILE A 451 -9.56 -14.07 -24.85
N GLY A 452 -9.04 -14.89 -23.93
CA GLY A 452 -8.26 -16.08 -24.28
C GLY A 452 -7.03 -15.75 -25.12
N ARG A 453 -6.38 -14.61 -24.84
CA ARG A 453 -5.25 -14.05 -25.63
C ARG A 453 -5.59 -13.66 -27.08
N GLN A 454 -6.87 -13.54 -27.42
CA GLN A 454 -7.33 -13.07 -28.72
C GLN A 454 -7.91 -11.67 -28.59
N GLU A 455 -7.51 -10.77 -29.49
CA GLU A 455 -8.04 -9.42 -29.54
C GLU A 455 -9.26 -9.32 -30.45
N HIS A 456 -10.24 -8.55 -29.99
CA HIS A 456 -11.52 -8.33 -30.60
C HIS A 456 -11.83 -6.83 -30.58
N GLU A 457 -12.32 -6.29 -31.68
CA GLU A 457 -12.79 -4.90 -31.76
C GLU A 457 -14.24 -4.90 -32.21
N MET A 458 -15.15 -4.38 -31.39
CA MET A 458 -16.56 -4.28 -31.71
C MET A 458 -17.00 -2.81 -31.72
N GLU A 459 -17.50 -2.35 -32.86
CA GLU A 459 -18.17 -1.05 -32.98
C GLU A 459 -19.67 -1.25 -32.76
N ILE A 460 -20.27 -0.44 -31.89
CA ILE A 460 -21.64 -0.61 -31.41
C ILE A 460 -22.46 0.62 -31.79
N ASP A 461 -23.57 0.39 -32.49
CA ASP A 461 -24.58 1.39 -32.80
C ASP A 461 -25.91 0.93 -32.18
N ALA A 462 -26.13 1.33 -30.93
CA ALA A 462 -27.29 0.92 -30.17
C ALA A 462 -28.60 1.53 -30.72
N GLU A 463 -28.54 2.71 -31.36
CA GLU A 463 -29.70 3.38 -31.94
C GLU A 463 -30.21 2.62 -33.18
N GLU A 464 -29.30 2.17 -34.03
CA GLU A 464 -29.63 1.39 -35.23
C GLU A 464 -29.75 -0.13 -34.92
N ASN A 465 -29.50 -0.55 -33.67
CA ASN A 465 -29.50 -1.95 -33.24
C ASN A 465 -28.50 -2.81 -34.06
N VAL A 466 -27.31 -2.27 -34.32
CA VAL A 466 -26.24 -2.92 -35.11
C VAL A 466 -24.93 -2.94 -34.33
N ALA A 467 -24.21 -4.06 -34.40
CA ALA A 467 -22.83 -4.16 -33.95
C ALA A 467 -21.94 -4.76 -35.04
N ARG A 468 -20.68 -4.32 -35.10
CA ARG A 468 -19.69 -4.76 -36.10
C ARG A 468 -18.43 -5.24 -35.39
N LEU A 469 -18.20 -6.55 -35.39
CA LEU A 469 -17.00 -7.15 -34.86
C LEU A 469 -15.94 -7.26 -35.97
N SER A 470 -14.82 -6.57 -35.78
CA SER A 470 -13.65 -6.63 -36.66
C SER A 470 -12.66 -7.70 -36.18
N ARG A 471 -12.29 -8.64 -37.06
CA ARG A 471 -11.29 -9.67 -36.78
C ARG A 471 -10.58 -10.10 -38.06
N ALA A 472 -9.25 -10.15 -38.04
CA ALA A 472 -8.41 -10.61 -39.15
C ALA A 472 -8.77 -9.98 -40.52
N GLY A 473 -9.03 -8.66 -40.55
CA GLY A 473 -9.38 -7.93 -41.78
C GLY A 473 -10.81 -8.18 -42.29
N ARG A 474 -11.69 -8.74 -41.47
CA ARG A 474 -13.10 -9.00 -41.78
C ARG A 474 -14.02 -8.40 -40.73
N VAL A 475 -15.26 -8.16 -41.13
CA VAL A 475 -16.32 -7.61 -40.28
C VAL A 475 -17.49 -8.58 -40.23
N LEU A 476 -17.86 -8.98 -39.01
CA LEU A 476 -19.12 -9.64 -38.70
C LEU A 476 -20.12 -8.57 -38.27
N GLU A 477 -21.17 -8.40 -39.06
CA GLU A 477 -22.28 -7.49 -38.74
C GLU A 477 -23.38 -8.28 -38.03
N LEU A 478 -23.82 -7.75 -36.90
CA LEU A 478 -24.72 -8.39 -35.94
C LEU A 478 -25.87 -7.45 -35.62
N ARG A 479 -27.04 -8.01 -35.30
CA ARG A 479 -28.09 -7.26 -34.62
C ARG A 479 -27.73 -7.13 -33.15
N TRP A 480 -27.56 -5.93 -32.62
CA TRP A 480 -27.01 -5.71 -31.26
C TRP A 480 -27.82 -6.39 -30.15
N GLU A 481 -29.15 -6.29 -30.19
CA GLU A 481 -30.02 -6.83 -29.14
C GLU A 481 -29.92 -8.36 -29.04
N SER A 482 -30.00 -9.05 -30.19
CA SER A 482 -30.06 -10.53 -30.26
C SER A 482 -28.72 -11.21 -30.54
N LEU A 483 -27.71 -10.43 -30.96
CA LEU A 483 -26.46 -10.88 -31.55
C LEU A 483 -26.62 -11.82 -32.77
N ALA A 484 -27.78 -11.77 -33.45
CA ALA A 484 -28.03 -12.51 -34.67
C ALA A 484 -27.16 -11.98 -35.82
N VAL A 485 -26.55 -12.88 -36.60
CA VAL A 485 -25.70 -12.53 -37.73
C VAL A 485 -26.52 -11.90 -38.86
N LEU A 486 -26.16 -10.67 -39.25
CA LEU A 486 -26.74 -9.93 -40.36
C LEU A 486 -25.89 -10.05 -41.63
N GLY A 487 -24.56 -10.11 -41.48
CA GLY A 487 -23.64 -10.14 -42.61
C GLY A 487 -22.21 -10.47 -42.22
N TRP A 488 -21.45 -10.97 -43.19
CA TRP A 488 -20.05 -11.31 -43.05
C TRP A 488 -19.29 -10.93 -44.31
N GLY A 489 -18.24 -10.12 -44.19
CA GLY A 489 -17.50 -9.64 -45.35
C GLY A 489 -16.15 -9.01 -45.03
N PRO A 490 -15.37 -8.63 -46.06
CA PRO A 490 -14.14 -7.88 -45.86
C PRO A 490 -14.43 -6.50 -45.28
N VAL A 491 -13.48 -5.94 -44.52
CA VAL A 491 -13.55 -4.55 -44.06
C VAL A 491 -13.72 -3.63 -45.28
N LYS A 492 -14.81 -2.85 -45.33
CA LYS A 492 -15.04 -1.85 -46.37
C LYS A 492 -14.23 -0.59 -46.05
N THR A 493 -12.93 -0.60 -46.32
CA THR A 493 -12.09 0.60 -46.27
C THR A 493 -11.61 1.00 -47.66
N GLU A 494 -11.63 2.30 -47.96
CA GLU A 494 -11.00 2.89 -49.17
C GLU A 494 -9.46 2.92 -49.08
N ALA A 495 -8.87 2.46 -47.97
CA ALA A 495 -7.42 2.39 -47.75
C ALA A 495 -6.87 0.98 -48.05
N GLU A 496 -5.68 0.92 -48.65
CA GLU A 496 -4.97 -0.32 -48.99
C GLU A 496 -4.78 -1.23 -47.75
N PRO A 497 -4.94 -2.55 -47.90
CA PRO A 497 -4.79 -3.49 -46.79
C PRO A 497 -3.34 -3.50 -46.29
N VAL A 498 -3.17 -3.28 -44.98
CA VAL A 498 -1.89 -3.50 -44.29
C VAL A 498 -1.62 -5.01 -44.26
N PRO A 499 -0.44 -5.50 -44.71
CA PRO A 499 -0.15 -6.92 -44.69
C PRO A 499 -0.11 -7.45 -43.24
N PRO A 500 -0.57 -8.70 -43.01
CA PRO A 500 -0.56 -9.28 -41.67
C PRO A 500 0.89 -9.41 -41.15
N PRO A 501 1.13 -9.23 -39.84
CA PRO A 501 2.44 -9.46 -39.25
C PRO A 501 2.91 -10.91 -39.45
N GLU A 502 4.22 -11.11 -39.55
CA GLU A 502 4.83 -12.43 -39.78
C GLU A 502 4.45 -13.41 -38.65
N GLY A 503 3.67 -14.44 -38.98
CA GLY A 503 3.19 -15.47 -38.04
C GLY A 503 1.70 -15.80 -38.12
N VAL A 504 0.90 -15.04 -38.88
CA VAL A 504 -0.54 -15.30 -39.06
C VAL A 504 -0.76 -16.50 -40.01
N GLU A 505 -1.59 -17.45 -39.58
CA GLU A 505 -1.96 -18.65 -40.35
C GLU A 505 -2.39 -18.30 -41.78
N LYS A 506 -1.77 -18.99 -42.76
CA LYS A 506 -1.81 -18.65 -44.19
C LYS A 506 -3.20 -18.77 -44.87
N ASP A 507 -4.23 -19.24 -44.18
CA ASP A 507 -5.54 -19.52 -44.80
C ASP A 507 -6.70 -18.64 -44.30
N GLY A 508 -6.47 -17.67 -43.40
CA GLY A 508 -7.50 -16.73 -42.96
C GLY A 508 -8.75 -17.40 -42.34
N ALA A 509 -8.62 -18.66 -41.93
CA ALA A 509 -9.62 -19.41 -41.20
C ALA A 509 -9.47 -19.10 -39.71
N PHE A 510 -10.56 -18.81 -39.03
CA PHE A 510 -10.58 -18.66 -37.57
C PHE A 510 -11.90 -19.21 -37.06
N SER A 511 -12.02 -19.52 -35.78
CA SER A 511 -13.32 -19.82 -35.17
C SER A 511 -13.65 -18.77 -34.11
N LEU A 512 -14.92 -18.40 -34.01
CA LEU A 512 -15.42 -17.49 -32.97
C LEU A 512 -16.59 -18.16 -32.25
N ASP A 513 -16.42 -18.48 -30.98
CA ASP A 513 -17.55 -18.80 -30.12
C ASP A 513 -18.33 -17.51 -29.82
N THR A 514 -19.63 -17.51 -30.09
CA THR A 514 -20.53 -16.40 -29.83
C THR A 514 -20.66 -16.06 -28.33
N ALA A 515 -20.18 -16.91 -27.42
CA ALA A 515 -19.98 -16.57 -26.01
C ALA A 515 -19.16 -15.29 -25.82
N VAL A 516 -18.17 -15.04 -26.69
CA VAL A 516 -17.36 -13.81 -26.70
C VAL A 516 -18.23 -12.58 -26.91
N LEU A 517 -19.21 -12.66 -27.82
CA LEU A 517 -20.11 -11.55 -28.13
C LEU A 517 -21.02 -11.22 -26.95
N TRP A 518 -21.57 -12.25 -26.29
CA TRP A 518 -22.38 -12.09 -25.08
C TRP A 518 -21.59 -11.50 -23.92
N ARG A 519 -20.33 -11.92 -23.75
CA ARG A 519 -19.41 -11.34 -22.76
C ARG A 519 -19.13 -9.86 -23.04
N MET A 520 -18.79 -9.52 -24.29
CA MET A 520 -18.56 -8.13 -24.71
C MET A 520 -19.81 -7.26 -24.51
N LYS A 521 -20.99 -7.79 -24.85
CA LYS A 521 -22.28 -7.14 -24.64
C LYS A 521 -22.59 -6.88 -23.17
N THR A 522 -22.39 -7.89 -22.33
CA THR A 522 -22.58 -7.80 -20.88
C THR A 522 -21.73 -6.67 -20.30
N VAL A 523 -20.43 -6.63 -20.61
CA VAL A 523 -19.53 -5.57 -20.13
C VAL A 523 -19.95 -4.19 -20.64
N TRP A 524 -20.34 -4.08 -21.92
CA TRP A 524 -20.83 -2.83 -22.48
C TRP A 524 -22.04 -2.29 -21.72
N GLU A 525 -23.08 -3.10 -21.57
CA GLU A 525 -24.36 -2.67 -21.01
C GLU A 525 -24.29 -2.47 -19.48
N SER A 526 -23.59 -3.34 -18.76
CA SER A 526 -23.62 -3.36 -17.29
C SER A 526 -22.50 -2.55 -16.62
N ILE A 527 -21.39 -2.26 -17.33
CA ILE A 527 -20.27 -1.46 -16.83
C ILE A 527 -20.22 -0.10 -17.53
N TYR A 528 -20.14 -0.07 -18.86
CA TYR A 528 -19.90 1.18 -19.58
C TYR A 528 -21.16 2.03 -19.81
N GLU A 529 -22.32 1.39 -20.00
CA GLU A 529 -23.64 2.03 -20.09
C GLU A 529 -24.45 1.87 -18.79
N SER A 530 -23.77 1.51 -17.71
CA SER A 530 -24.40 1.23 -16.42
C SER A 530 -25.23 2.42 -15.93
N ASN A 531 -26.43 2.14 -15.41
CA ASN A 531 -27.21 3.16 -14.73
C ASN A 531 -26.69 3.47 -13.30
N ARG A 532 -25.69 2.72 -12.83
CA ARG A 532 -25.04 2.92 -11.54
C ARG A 532 -23.62 3.46 -11.74
N PRO A 533 -23.20 4.46 -10.94
CA PRO A 533 -21.83 4.94 -10.99
C PRO A 533 -20.81 3.82 -10.74
N ASN A 534 -19.74 3.82 -11.52
CA ASN A 534 -18.58 2.93 -11.34
C ASN A 534 -17.30 3.64 -11.83
N PRO A 535 -16.09 3.05 -11.65
CA PRO A 535 -14.82 3.73 -11.95
C PRO A 535 -14.65 4.22 -13.39
N VAL A 536 -15.28 3.57 -14.38
CA VAL A 536 -15.22 3.98 -15.80
C VAL A 536 -16.48 4.67 -16.30
N ASN A 537 -17.56 4.65 -15.50
CA ASN A 537 -18.75 5.45 -15.70
C ASN A 537 -19.12 6.19 -14.39
N PRO A 538 -18.37 7.23 -14.00
CA PRO A 538 -18.55 7.90 -12.70
C PRO A 538 -19.85 8.72 -12.64
N LYS A 539 -20.41 9.04 -13.80
CA LYS A 539 -21.71 9.69 -13.94
C LYS A 539 -22.70 8.56 -14.26
N GLY A 540 -23.46 8.08 -13.27
CA GLY A 540 -24.72 7.43 -13.63
C GLY A 540 -25.52 8.36 -14.57
N PRO A 541 -26.36 7.81 -15.45
CA PRO A 541 -26.91 8.46 -16.65
C PRO A 541 -27.41 9.88 -16.45
#